data_AF-A0A1G6BNG6-F1
#
_entry.id   AF-A0A1G6BNG6-F1
#
_cell.length_a   1.000
_cell.length_b   1.000
_cell.length_c   1.000
_cell.angle_alpha   90.00
_cell.angle_beta   90.00
_cell.angle_gamma   90.00
#
_symmetry.space_group_name_H-M   'P 1'
#
loop_
_entity.id
_entity.type
_entity.pdbx_description
1 polymer ?
#
loop_
_entity_poly.entity_id
_entity_poly.type
_entity_poly.pdbx_seq_one_letter_code
_entity_poly.pdbx_strand_id
1 'polypeptide(L)'
;MTYEESMQPISPARGRRQKTTQERLEDKLKQLEKTTENLETLLKRQKTLKEEIAVLEAKRQQEIMKEYDITLTELADILANHKDESGGEE
;
A
#
# COMPACT_ATOMS: atom_id res chain seq x y z
N MET A 1 38.70 -60.37 -29.39
CA MET A 1 37.68 -59.63 -28.63
C MET A 1 38.39 -58.91 -27.50
N THR A 2 38.57 -57.60 -27.62
CA THR A 2 39.04 -56.73 -26.54
C THR A 2 37.88 -55.81 -26.22
N TYR A 3 37.23 -56.03 -25.08
CA TYR A 3 36.15 -55.16 -24.63
C TYR A 3 36.76 -53.87 -24.10
N GLU A 4 36.58 -52.80 -24.89
CA GLU A 4 36.64 -51.43 -24.41
C GLU A 4 35.59 -51.24 -23.32
N GLU A 5 36.02 -51.07 -22.08
CA GLU A 5 35.16 -50.52 -21.04
C GLU A 5 35.75 -49.18 -20.60
N SER A 6 35.31 -48.14 -21.29
CA SER A 6 35.60 -46.75 -20.98
C SER A 6 35.02 -46.40 -19.60
N MET A 7 35.88 -46.34 -18.59
CA MET A 7 35.59 -45.67 -17.32
C MET A 7 35.45 -44.16 -17.59
N GLN A 8 34.24 -43.72 -17.92
CA GLN A 8 33.91 -42.30 -17.90
C GLN A 8 33.92 -41.82 -16.44
N PRO A 9 34.59 -40.71 -16.11
CA PRO A 9 34.41 -40.09 -14.80
C PRO A 9 33.00 -39.53 -14.71
N ILE A 10 32.17 -40.14 -13.87
CA ILE A 10 30.85 -39.62 -13.49
C ILE A 10 31.11 -38.28 -12.81
N SER A 11 30.96 -37.20 -13.57
CA SER A 11 30.94 -35.85 -13.04
C SER A 11 29.80 -35.77 -12.03
N PRO A 12 30.02 -35.38 -10.75
CA PRO A 12 28.91 -35.19 -9.84
C PRO A 12 28.09 -34.04 -10.42
N ALA A 13 26.90 -34.39 -10.92
CA ALA A 13 25.89 -33.40 -11.26
C ALA A 13 25.83 -32.43 -10.09
N ARG A 14 26.01 -31.12 -10.35
CA ARG A 14 25.88 -30.05 -9.35
C ARG A 14 24.45 -30.07 -8.82
N GLY A 15 24.15 -30.99 -7.92
CA GLY A 15 22.88 -31.14 -7.26
C GLY A 15 22.72 -29.95 -6.32
N ARG A 16 21.82 -29.04 -6.66
CA ARG A 16 21.45 -27.94 -5.76
C ARG A 16 20.99 -28.57 -4.45
N ARG A 17 21.76 -28.38 -3.37
CA ARG A 17 21.39 -28.90 -2.05
C ARG A 17 19.99 -28.41 -1.71
N GLN A 18 19.12 -29.31 -1.25
CA GLN A 18 17.82 -28.89 -0.74
C GLN A 18 18.03 -27.99 0.48
N LYS A 19 17.31 -26.87 0.52
CA LYS A 19 17.38 -25.96 1.66
C LYS A 19 16.89 -26.65 2.91
N THR A 20 17.64 -26.50 4.00
CA THR A 20 17.23 -26.98 5.33
C THR A 20 16.03 -26.19 5.83
N THR A 21 15.32 -26.73 6.82
CA THR A 21 14.21 -26.01 7.46
C THR A 21 14.66 -24.68 8.05
N GLN A 22 15.87 -24.62 8.60
CA GLN A 22 16.46 -23.38 9.13
C GLN A 22 16.70 -22.34 8.03
N GLU A 23 17.29 -22.72 6.90
CA GLU A 23 17.49 -21.80 5.76
C GLU A 23 16.16 -21.28 5.20
N ARG A 24 15.13 -22.15 5.17
CA ARG A 24 13.78 -21.74 4.76
C ARG A 24 13.14 -20.79 5.77
N LEU A 25 13.35 -21.00 7.07
CA LEU A 25 12.87 -20.12 8.13
C LEU A 25 13.51 -18.74 8.02
N GLU A 26 14.82 -18.67 7.85
CA GLU A 26 15.55 -17.41 7.66
C GLU A 26 15.08 -16.65 6.41
N ASP A 27 14.85 -17.35 5.31
CA ASP A 27 14.27 -16.74 4.10
C ASP A 27 12.88 -16.16 4.38
N LYS A 28 12.06 -16.83 5.19
CA LYS A 28 10.72 -16.35 5.56
C LYS A 28 10.77 -15.16 6.53
N LEU A 29 11.71 -15.15 7.47
CA LEU A 29 11.94 -13.99 8.35
C LEU A 29 12.36 -12.77 7.55
N LYS A 30 13.27 -12.92 6.57
CA LYS A 30 13.66 -11.83 5.66
C LYS A 30 12.50 -11.33 4.80
N GLN A 31 11.66 -12.24 4.30
CA GLN A 31 10.46 -11.87 3.56
C GLN A 31 9.47 -11.08 4.43
N LEU A 32 9.31 -11.49 5.69
CA LEU A 32 8.46 -10.82 6.65
C LEU A 32 8.97 -9.39 6.92
N GLU A 33 10.26 -9.25 7.26
CA GLU A 33 10.90 -7.96 7.51
C GLU A 33 10.69 -6.98 6.35
N LYS A 34 11.01 -7.41 5.12
CA LYS A 34 10.80 -6.60 3.91
C LYS A 34 9.34 -6.22 3.70
N THR A 35 8.40 -7.13 4.00
CA THR A 35 6.97 -6.85 3.84
C THR A 35 6.50 -5.83 4.88
N THR A 36 7.00 -5.92 6.11
CA THR A 36 6.73 -4.96 7.18
C THR A 36 7.25 -3.56 6.85
N GLU A 37 8.47 -3.43 6.34
CA GLU A 37 9.03 -2.14 5.90
C GLU A 37 8.18 -1.49 4.78
N ASN A 38 7.72 -2.32 3.83
CA ASN A 38 6.82 -1.84 2.77
C ASN A 38 5.48 -1.38 3.34
N LEU A 39 4.92 -2.11 4.29
CA LEU A 39 3.67 -1.75 4.96
C LEU A 39 3.79 -0.40 5.68
N GLU A 40 4.87 -0.18 6.42
CA GLU A 40 5.12 1.11 7.09
C GLU A 40 5.19 2.27 6.08
N THR A 41 5.84 2.06 4.95
CA THR A 41 5.90 3.04 3.86
C THR A 41 4.50 3.35 3.30
N LEU A 42 3.68 2.32 3.08
CA LEU A 42 2.31 2.48 2.61
C LEU A 42 1.43 3.20 3.63
N LEU A 43 1.57 2.92 4.93
CA LEU A 43 0.85 3.61 5.99
C LEU A 43 1.19 5.10 6.06
N LYS A 44 2.47 5.46 5.92
CA LYS A 44 2.89 6.87 5.82
C LYS A 44 2.25 7.54 4.59
N ARG A 45 2.30 6.88 3.42
CA ARG A 45 1.67 7.42 2.20
C ARG A 45 0.17 7.58 2.35
N GLN A 46 -0.51 6.61 2.99
CA GLN A 46 -1.94 6.69 3.28
C GLN A 46 -2.26 7.91 4.16
N LYS A 47 -1.47 8.15 5.22
CA LYS A 47 -1.65 9.33 6.08
C LYS A 47 -1.50 10.63 5.29
N THR A 48 -0.42 10.75 4.51
CA THR A 48 -0.19 11.93 3.67
C THR A 48 -1.33 12.16 2.67
N LEU A 49 -1.82 11.11 2.01
CA LEU A 49 -2.95 11.22 1.08
C LEU A 49 -4.24 11.69 1.78
N LYS A 50 -4.52 11.24 3.01
CA LYS A 50 -5.66 11.72 3.78
C LYS A 50 -5.55 13.22 4.09
N GLU A 51 -4.36 13.68 4.47
CA GLU A 51 -4.10 15.10 4.71
C GLU A 51 -4.23 15.92 3.42
N GLU A 52 -3.69 15.44 2.30
CA GLU A 52 -3.83 16.07 0.98
C GLU A 52 -5.29 16.16 0.53
N ILE A 53 -6.09 15.09 0.72
CA ILE A 53 -7.53 15.08 0.42
C ILE A 53 -8.26 16.15 1.22
N ALA A 54 -8.05 16.24 2.55
CA ALA A 54 -8.70 17.24 3.38
C ALA A 54 -8.38 18.68 2.93
N VAL A 55 -7.13 18.93 2.54
CA VAL A 55 -6.72 20.24 1.99
C VAL A 55 -7.41 20.53 0.66
N LEU A 56 -7.50 19.53 -0.24
CA LEU A 56 -8.16 19.69 -1.54
C LEU A 56 -9.67 19.88 -1.39
N GLU A 57 -10.32 19.17 -0.47
CA GLU A 57 -11.74 19.36 -0.17
C GLU A 57 -12.04 20.76 0.36
N ALA A 58 -11.20 21.27 1.27
CA ALA A 58 -11.32 22.65 1.76
C ALA A 58 -11.15 23.68 0.62
N LYS A 59 -10.19 23.47 -0.28
CA LYS A 59 -10.01 24.34 -1.47
C LYS A 59 -11.22 24.28 -2.40
N ARG A 60 -11.71 23.09 -2.69
CA ARG A 60 -12.92 22.89 -3.49
C ARG A 60 -14.13 23.60 -2.90
N GLN A 61 -14.32 23.53 -1.58
CA GLN A 61 -15.40 24.25 -0.89
C GLN A 61 -15.24 25.78 -1.04
N GLN A 62 -14.02 26.30 -0.91
CA GLN A 62 -13.75 27.72 -1.15
C GLN A 62 -14.00 28.16 -2.60
N GLU A 63 -13.66 27.30 -3.57
CA GLU A 63 -13.95 27.56 -4.99
C GLU A 63 -15.45 27.60 -5.25
N ILE A 64 -16.22 26.65 -4.70
CA ILE A 64 -17.69 26.65 -4.78
C ILE A 64 -18.24 27.94 -4.17
N MET A 65 -17.82 28.32 -2.96
CA MET A 65 -18.30 29.56 -2.34
C MET A 65 -18.05 30.80 -3.22
N LYS A 66 -16.89 30.87 -3.89
CA LYS A 66 -16.59 31.96 -4.82
C LYS A 66 -17.44 31.91 -6.10
N GLU A 67 -17.70 30.72 -6.63
CA GLU A 67 -18.52 30.54 -7.83
C GLU A 67 -19.96 31.02 -7.63
N TYR A 68 -20.51 30.76 -6.44
CA TYR A 68 -21.88 31.15 -6.08
C TYR A 68 -21.96 32.52 -5.36
N ASP A 69 -20.84 33.23 -5.22
CA ASP A 69 -20.74 34.50 -4.46
C ASP A 69 -21.31 34.40 -3.03
N ILE A 70 -21.10 33.26 -2.38
CA ILE A 70 -21.60 32.96 -1.04
C ILE A 70 -20.52 33.28 0.00
N THR A 71 -20.88 34.08 1.00
CA THR A 71 -20.03 34.34 2.17
C THR A 71 -20.14 33.23 3.22
N LEU A 72 -19.15 33.13 4.12
CA LEU A 72 -19.21 32.18 5.24
C LEU A 72 -20.43 32.39 6.13
N THR A 73 -20.87 33.64 6.30
CA THR A 73 -22.06 33.99 7.09
C THR A 73 -23.33 33.48 6.41
N GLU A 74 -23.49 33.72 5.11
CA GLU A 74 -24.65 33.22 4.34
C GLU A 74 -24.68 31.69 4.29
N LEU A 75 -23.53 31.04 4.14
CA LEU A 75 -23.45 29.58 4.20
C LEU A 75 -23.87 29.04 5.57
N ALA A 76 -23.48 29.70 6.66
CA ALA A 76 -23.88 29.32 8.01
C ALA A 76 -25.39 29.48 8.21
N ASP A 77 -25.98 30.55 7.70
CA ASP A 77 -27.42 30.80 7.76
C ASP A 77 -28.20 29.77 6.93
N ILE A 78 -27.73 29.41 5.74
CA ILE A 78 -28.31 28.35 4.90
C ILE A 78 -28.26 26.99 5.64
N LEU A 79 -27.11 26.62 6.19
CA LEU A 79 -26.95 25.36 6.91
C LEU A 79 -27.78 25.29 8.21
N ALA A 80 -27.95 26.42 8.91
CA ALA A 80 -28.79 26.49 10.10
C ALA A 80 -30.27 26.29 9.76
N ASN A 81 -30.72 26.81 8.62
CA ASN A 81 -32.12 26.74 8.18
C ASN A 81 -32.47 25.40 7.50
N HIS A 82 -31.49 24.66 6.99
CA HIS A 82 -31.67 23.36 6.30
C HIS A 82 -31.08 22.17 7.08
N LYS A 83 -30.81 22.35 8.37
CA LYS A 83 -30.13 21.36 9.23
C LYS A 83 -30.84 20.00 9.32
N ASP A 84 -32.16 19.98 9.13
CA ASP A 84 -32.97 18.76 9.19
C ASP A 84 -33.12 18.05 7.82
N GLU A 85 -32.67 18.68 6.73
CA GLU A 85 -32.74 18.14 5.35
C GLU A 85 -31.40 17.54 4.88
N SER A 86 -30.31 17.79 5.60
CA SER A 86 -29.03 17.13 5.35
C SER A 86 -29.13 15.67 5.80
N GLY A 87 -29.44 14.77 4.86
CA GLY A 87 -29.47 13.31 5.03
C GLY A 87 -28.10 12.71 5.36
N GLY A 88 -27.54 13.09 6.50
CA GLY A 88 -26.47 12.37 7.17
C GLY A 88 -27.09 11.20 7.92
N GLU A 89 -27.30 10.08 7.21
CA GLU A 89 -27.51 8.81 7.88
C GLU A 89 -26.29 8.51 8.78
N GLU A 90 -26.58 8.12 10.02
CA GLU A 90 -25.65 7.79 11.11
C GLU A 90 -24.56 6.77 10.77
#